data_AF-A0A354GLW7-F1
#
_entry.id   AF-A0A354GLW7-F1
#
_cell.length_a   1.000
_cell.length_b   1.000
_cell.length_c   1.000
_cell.angle_alpha   90.00
_cell.angle_beta   90.00
_cell.angle_gamma   90.00
#
_symmetry.space_group_name_H-M   'P 1'
#
loop_
_entity.id
_entity.type
_entity.pdbx_description
1 polymer ?
#
loop_
_entity_poly.entity_id
_entity_poly.type
_entity_poly.pdbx_seq_one_letter_code
_entity_poly.pdbx_strand_id
1 'polypeptide(L)'
;MKPRLACVVVLISLSLAPGTGRSDADKPAPVFDPTSNYEPRALAGFTVLVNRKALAHEAITREALELLEEKLAEVVRILSPEQLKPLRGVRVWVEWEQTAGAAQYHVSADWLQSHGYNPEKAGDMEISNVSHFTQWTRDAQPMMVLHELAHAYHNKVLGRDHAGIRKAYEQAVKDNRYESVPYVGGGLKRAYALNNDQEYFAETTEAYFGVNDYYPFTRPELRDFDPVGYRLMEDVWGKKKDDVHLTVVNDTKKEALLYWVNGRKLIFYARIKPGEEAKQNTFVGHKWQAIFPDDGGQTFTAPGFDTTRRLR
;
A
#
# COMPACT_ATOMS: atom_id res chain seq x y z
N MET A 1 14.36 19.27 -6.90
CA MET A 1 13.64 18.94 -5.65
C MET A 1 13.27 17.47 -5.69
N LYS A 2 13.42 16.72 -4.60
CA LYS A 2 12.83 15.37 -4.49
C LYS A 2 11.36 15.53 -4.09
N PRO A 3 10.37 15.01 -4.84
CA PRO A 3 8.98 15.03 -4.39
C PRO A 3 8.86 14.22 -3.10
N ARG A 4 8.03 14.69 -2.16
CA ARG A 4 7.64 13.90 -0.99
C ARG A 4 6.52 12.97 -1.44
N LEU A 5 6.70 11.66 -1.28
CA LEU A 5 5.58 10.72 -1.32
C LEU A 5 4.68 11.04 -0.12
N ALA A 6 3.39 11.23 -0.37
CA ALA A 6 2.35 11.39 0.63
C ALA A 6 1.00 11.00 0.01
N CYS A 7 0.32 10.00 0.59
CA CYS A 7 -1.11 9.76 0.35
C CYS A 7 -1.89 10.74 1.25
N VAL A 8 -2.44 11.80 0.67
CA VAL A 8 -2.99 12.90 1.47
C VAL A 8 -4.41 12.56 1.96
N VAL A 9 -4.51 11.97 3.15
CA VAL A 9 -5.79 11.80 3.86
C VAL A 9 -6.19 13.11 4.56
N VAL A 10 -7.42 13.61 4.32
CA VAL A 10 -7.89 14.91 4.88
C VAL A 10 -9.26 14.79 5.59
N LEU A 11 -9.29 15.12 6.90
CA LEU A 11 -10.46 15.36 7.77
C LEU A 11 -9.96 16.08 9.07
N ILE A 12 -10.75 16.76 9.93
CA ILE A 12 -12.12 17.32 9.89
C ILE A 12 -12.18 18.52 10.87
N SER A 13 -13.04 19.50 10.60
CA SER A 13 -13.69 20.34 11.62
C SER A 13 -15.07 20.76 11.11
N LEU A 14 -16.18 20.37 11.77
CA LEU A 14 -17.53 20.80 11.40
C LEU A 14 -18.17 21.64 12.51
N SER A 15 -18.75 22.77 12.12
CA SER A 15 -19.66 23.58 12.93
C SER A 15 -20.93 23.83 12.10
N LEU A 16 -22.07 23.26 12.51
CA LEU A 16 -23.32 23.40 11.75
C LEU A 16 -24.03 24.73 12.08
N ALA A 17 -24.52 25.39 11.03
CA ALA A 17 -25.63 26.34 11.09
C ALA A 17 -26.60 26.02 9.93
N PRO A 18 -27.93 26.07 10.14
CA PRO A 18 -28.90 25.65 9.12
C PRO A 18 -29.13 26.74 8.06
N GLY A 19 -29.01 26.37 6.78
CA GLY A 19 -29.31 27.22 5.63
C GLY A 19 -30.55 26.76 4.86
N THR A 20 -31.47 27.67 4.58
CA THR A 20 -32.73 27.41 3.86
C THR A 20 -32.53 27.11 2.37
N GLY A 21 -33.35 26.21 1.82
CA GLY A 21 -33.19 25.70 0.45
C GLY A 21 -33.38 26.72 -0.68
N ARG A 22 -32.66 26.49 -1.78
CA ARG A 22 -32.80 27.11 -3.11
C ARG A 22 -32.87 26.01 -4.16
N SER A 23 -33.55 26.26 -5.28
CA SER A 23 -33.73 25.29 -6.37
C SER A 23 -32.44 24.96 -7.13
N ASP A 24 -32.35 23.75 -7.66
CA ASP A 24 -31.13 23.21 -8.30
C ASP A 24 -30.75 23.86 -9.64
N ALA A 25 -31.63 24.67 -10.25
CA ALA A 25 -31.46 25.19 -11.60
C ALA A 25 -30.40 26.30 -11.76
N ASP A 26 -29.90 26.86 -10.65
CA ASP A 26 -28.97 28.00 -10.62
C ASP A 26 -27.60 27.63 -10.02
N LYS A 27 -27.31 26.34 -9.88
CA LYS A 27 -26.01 25.87 -9.36
C LYS A 27 -24.92 26.09 -10.42
N PRO A 28 -23.80 26.77 -10.10
CA PRO A 28 -22.67 26.84 -11.01
C PRO A 28 -22.17 25.43 -11.35
N ALA A 29 -21.62 25.27 -12.57
CA ALA A 29 -21.09 23.99 -13.03
C ALA A 29 -20.14 23.40 -11.97
N PRO A 30 -20.21 22.08 -11.69
CA PRO A 30 -19.37 21.48 -10.66
C PRO A 30 -17.89 21.71 -10.99
N VAL A 31 -17.13 22.12 -9.99
CA VAL A 31 -15.68 22.39 -10.09
C VAL A 31 -14.87 21.09 -10.30
N PHE A 32 -15.54 19.95 -10.24
CA PHE A 32 -15.04 18.59 -10.44
C PHE A 32 -15.70 17.92 -11.65
N ASP A 33 -15.04 16.90 -12.20
CA ASP A 33 -15.66 16.06 -13.22
C ASP A 33 -16.78 15.19 -12.61
N PRO A 34 -18.03 15.26 -13.15
CA PRO A 34 -19.13 14.45 -12.66
C PRO A 34 -18.95 12.97 -13.04
N THR A 35 -19.63 12.06 -12.33
CA THR A 35 -19.51 10.60 -12.52
C THR A 35 -19.81 10.13 -13.95
N SER A 36 -20.64 10.86 -14.69
CA SER A 36 -20.91 10.62 -16.12
C SER A 36 -19.71 10.86 -17.06
N ASN A 37 -18.64 11.50 -16.57
CA ASN A 37 -17.37 11.68 -17.28
C ASN A 37 -16.39 10.51 -17.08
N TYR A 38 -16.82 9.43 -16.43
CA TYR A 38 -16.00 8.25 -16.16
C TYR A 38 -16.54 7.04 -16.92
N GLU A 39 -15.63 6.25 -17.47
CA GLU A 39 -15.94 4.98 -18.13
C GLU A 39 -15.84 3.83 -17.10
N PRO A 40 -16.92 3.09 -16.84
CA PRO A 40 -16.88 1.95 -15.93
C PRO A 40 -16.21 0.73 -16.59
N ARG A 41 -15.29 0.11 -15.85
CA ARG A 41 -14.59 -1.14 -16.20
C ARG A 41 -14.66 -2.10 -15.00
N ALA A 42 -14.50 -3.39 -15.28
CA ALA A 42 -14.39 -4.42 -14.25
C ALA A 42 -12.97 -5.00 -14.27
N LEU A 43 -12.17 -4.73 -13.22
CA LEU A 43 -10.79 -5.24 -13.10
C LEU A 43 -10.68 -6.13 -11.87
N ALA A 44 -10.20 -7.36 -12.04
CA ALA A 44 -10.11 -8.39 -10.97
C ALA A 44 -11.41 -8.59 -10.11
N GLY A 45 -12.58 -8.16 -10.60
CA GLY A 45 -13.87 -8.18 -9.88
C GLY A 45 -14.20 -6.93 -9.05
N PHE A 46 -13.47 -5.83 -9.19
CA PHE A 46 -13.85 -4.49 -8.68
C PHE A 46 -14.40 -3.61 -9.80
N THR A 47 -15.27 -2.66 -9.44
CA THR A 47 -15.71 -1.60 -10.34
C THR A 47 -14.67 -0.49 -10.37
N VAL A 48 -14.11 -0.21 -11.55
CA VAL A 48 -13.10 0.83 -11.78
C VAL A 48 -13.70 1.90 -12.69
N LEU A 49 -13.68 3.16 -12.26
CA LEU A 49 -14.24 4.30 -12.98
C LEU A 49 -13.10 5.15 -13.55
N VAL A 50 -12.87 5.09 -14.86
CA VAL A 50 -11.73 5.76 -15.51
C VAL A 50 -12.16 7.09 -16.10
N ASN A 51 -11.58 8.20 -15.62
CA ASN A 51 -11.90 9.54 -16.12
C ASN A 51 -11.55 9.65 -17.62
N ARG A 52 -12.42 10.25 -18.43
CA ARG A 52 -12.16 10.51 -19.85
C ARG A 52 -10.89 11.33 -20.11
N LYS A 53 -10.47 12.19 -19.16
CA LYS A 53 -9.17 12.88 -19.22
C LYS A 53 -8.00 11.88 -19.19
N ALA A 54 -8.06 10.84 -18.36
CA ALA A 54 -7.05 9.79 -18.34
C ALA A 54 -7.09 8.98 -19.64
N LEU A 55 -8.28 8.64 -20.16
CA LEU A 55 -8.42 7.90 -21.42
C LEU A 55 -7.85 8.65 -22.64
N ALA A 56 -7.81 9.99 -22.63
CA ALA A 56 -7.13 10.78 -23.66
C ALA A 56 -5.60 10.55 -23.71
N HIS A 57 -5.01 9.99 -22.65
CA HIS A 57 -3.60 9.63 -22.54
C HIS A 57 -3.41 8.10 -22.57
N GLU A 58 -3.96 7.47 -23.61
CA GLU A 58 -4.17 6.01 -23.73
C GLU A 58 -3.00 5.14 -23.26
N ALA A 59 -1.77 5.41 -23.71
CA ALA A 59 -0.63 4.54 -23.42
C ALA A 59 -0.24 4.50 -21.93
N ILE A 60 -0.23 5.65 -21.26
CA ILE A 60 0.13 5.79 -19.83
C ILE A 60 -1.01 5.24 -18.97
N THR A 61 -2.25 5.59 -19.33
CA THR A 61 -3.43 5.12 -18.61
C THR A 61 -3.63 3.61 -18.76
N ARG A 62 -3.33 3.01 -19.92
CA ARG A 62 -3.32 1.55 -20.09
C ARG A 62 -2.29 0.90 -19.17
N GLU A 63 -1.05 1.38 -19.13
CA GLU A 63 -0.01 0.83 -18.25
C GLU A 63 -0.42 0.91 -16.77
N ALA A 64 -1.06 2.01 -16.35
CA ALA A 64 -1.59 2.17 -15.00
C ALA A 64 -2.75 1.21 -14.70
N LEU A 65 -3.66 0.98 -15.66
CA LEU A 65 -4.78 0.05 -15.50
C LEU A 65 -4.32 -1.42 -15.48
N GLU A 66 -3.32 -1.79 -16.28
CA GLU A 66 -2.68 -3.12 -16.23
C GLU A 66 -2.05 -3.38 -14.86
N LEU A 67 -1.31 -2.41 -14.31
CA LEU A 67 -0.75 -2.50 -12.96
C LEU A 67 -1.85 -2.51 -11.88
N LEU A 68 -2.91 -1.73 -12.04
CA LEU A 68 -4.03 -1.71 -11.11
C LEU A 68 -4.75 -3.06 -11.09
N GLU A 69 -4.95 -3.71 -12.24
CA GLU A 69 -5.53 -5.05 -12.29
C GLU A 69 -4.62 -6.10 -11.62
N GLU A 70 -3.30 -6.06 -11.85
CA GLU A 70 -2.33 -6.91 -11.13
C GLU A 70 -2.47 -6.73 -9.61
N LYS A 71 -2.58 -5.48 -9.15
CA LYS A 71 -2.62 -5.15 -7.72
C LYS A 71 -3.97 -5.46 -7.06
N LEU A 72 -5.08 -5.26 -7.76
CA LEU A 72 -6.39 -5.71 -7.30
C LEU A 72 -6.46 -7.25 -7.26
N ALA A 73 -5.91 -7.95 -8.27
CA ALA A 73 -5.81 -9.40 -8.25
C ALA A 73 -4.91 -9.92 -7.12
N GLU A 74 -3.85 -9.18 -6.78
CA GLU A 74 -3.00 -9.47 -5.62
C GLU A 74 -3.80 -9.44 -4.31
N VAL A 75 -4.56 -8.37 -4.06
CA VAL A 75 -5.47 -8.27 -2.90
C VAL A 75 -6.48 -9.42 -2.85
N VAL A 76 -7.06 -9.80 -4.00
CA VAL A 76 -8.03 -10.90 -4.11
C VAL A 76 -7.43 -12.27 -3.73
N ARG A 77 -6.13 -12.50 -3.95
CA ARG A 77 -5.44 -13.73 -3.51
C ARG A 77 -5.09 -13.72 -2.01
N ILE A 78 -4.84 -12.54 -1.46
CA ILE A 78 -4.26 -12.34 -0.13
C ILE A 78 -5.32 -12.40 0.97
N LEU A 79 -6.49 -11.81 0.71
CA LEU A 79 -7.63 -11.74 1.62
C LEU A 79 -8.54 -12.95 1.50
N SER A 80 -9.17 -13.34 2.62
CA SER A 80 -10.24 -14.35 2.58
C SER A 80 -11.51 -13.80 1.91
N PRO A 81 -12.40 -14.68 1.39
CA PRO A 81 -13.66 -14.23 0.78
C PRO A 81 -14.51 -13.31 1.66
N GLU A 82 -14.56 -13.55 2.98
CA GLU A 82 -15.32 -12.72 3.92
C GLU A 82 -14.68 -11.33 4.13
N GLN A 83 -13.34 -11.23 4.15
CA GLN A 83 -12.63 -9.95 4.23
C GLN A 83 -12.76 -9.15 2.93
N LEU A 84 -12.76 -9.84 1.78
CA LEU A 84 -12.87 -9.24 0.46
C LEU A 84 -14.30 -8.74 0.16
N LYS A 85 -15.33 -9.41 0.69
CA LYS A 85 -16.75 -9.10 0.47
C LYS A 85 -17.14 -7.63 0.69
N PRO A 86 -16.83 -6.97 1.83
CA PRO A 86 -17.12 -5.54 2.01
C PRO A 86 -16.27 -4.64 1.08
N LEU A 87 -15.08 -5.09 0.70
CA LEU A 87 -14.18 -4.34 -0.19
C LEU A 87 -14.62 -4.39 -1.65
N ARG A 88 -15.35 -5.42 -2.09
CA ARG A 88 -15.94 -5.45 -3.45
C ARG A 88 -16.93 -4.31 -3.72
N GLY A 89 -17.48 -3.70 -2.67
CA GLY A 89 -18.33 -2.50 -2.76
C GLY A 89 -17.56 -1.18 -2.87
N VAL A 90 -16.23 -1.20 -2.75
CA VAL A 90 -15.35 -0.03 -2.95
C VAL A 90 -15.13 0.12 -4.46
N ARG A 91 -15.48 1.27 -5.03
CA ARG A 91 -15.09 1.62 -6.40
C ARG A 91 -13.66 2.17 -6.41
N VAL A 92 -12.97 1.99 -7.52
CA VAL A 92 -11.66 2.61 -7.77
C VAL A 92 -11.83 3.71 -8.82
N TRP A 93 -11.69 4.96 -8.41
CA TRP A 93 -11.72 6.10 -9.32
C TRP A 93 -10.32 6.31 -9.90
N VAL A 94 -10.18 6.51 -11.22
CA VAL A 94 -8.86 6.67 -11.87
C VAL A 94 -8.82 8.01 -12.61
N GLU A 95 -7.98 8.91 -12.10
CA GLU A 95 -7.75 10.25 -12.63
C GLU A 95 -6.50 10.33 -13.50
N TRP A 96 -6.44 11.36 -14.35
CA TRP A 96 -5.21 11.68 -15.08
C TRP A 96 -4.14 12.21 -14.11
N GLU A 97 -4.41 13.39 -13.55
CA GLU A 97 -3.57 14.11 -12.59
C GLU A 97 -4.46 15.08 -11.81
N GLN A 98 -5.05 14.59 -10.71
CA GLN A 98 -5.88 15.37 -9.78
C GLN A 98 -5.06 15.89 -8.60
N THR A 99 -4.02 15.16 -8.18
CA THR A 99 -3.13 15.57 -7.08
C THR A 99 -1.65 15.28 -7.38
N ALA A 100 -0.77 15.82 -6.53
CA ALA A 100 0.64 15.46 -6.50
C ALA A 100 0.92 14.11 -5.79
N GLY A 101 -0.11 13.46 -5.22
CA GLY A 101 -0.07 12.11 -4.67
C GLY A 101 -0.14 11.03 -5.76
N ALA A 102 -0.50 9.81 -5.36
CA ALA A 102 -0.65 8.66 -6.26
C ALA A 102 -2.02 7.98 -6.09
N ALA A 103 -2.36 7.64 -4.84
CA ALA A 103 -3.66 7.13 -4.44
C ALA A 103 -4.15 7.84 -3.16
N GLN A 104 -5.45 7.70 -2.84
CA GLN A 104 -6.07 8.17 -1.59
C GLN A 104 -7.46 7.54 -1.38
N TYR A 105 -7.83 7.29 -0.12
CA TYR A 105 -9.15 6.83 0.29
C TYR A 105 -10.01 7.98 0.83
N HIS A 106 -11.27 8.04 0.39
CA HIS A 106 -12.16 9.15 0.69
C HIS A 106 -13.22 8.80 1.72
N VAL A 107 -13.45 9.72 2.66
CA VAL A 107 -14.23 9.47 3.88
C VAL A 107 -15.36 10.50 4.13
N SER A 108 -15.37 11.64 3.44
CA SER A 108 -16.39 12.69 3.62
C SER A 108 -16.81 13.34 2.30
N ALA A 109 -18.10 13.24 1.97
CA ALA A 109 -18.71 13.91 0.82
C ALA A 109 -18.66 15.44 0.95
N ASP A 110 -18.89 15.96 2.16
CA ASP A 110 -18.86 17.40 2.44
C ASP A 110 -17.45 17.98 2.25
N TRP A 111 -16.42 17.23 2.68
CA TRP A 111 -15.03 17.65 2.46
C TRP A 111 -14.69 17.64 0.97
N LEU A 112 -15.01 16.57 0.26
CA LEU A 112 -14.82 16.45 -1.20
C LEU A 112 -15.47 17.64 -1.93
N GLN A 113 -16.76 17.89 -1.69
CA GLN A 113 -17.50 18.96 -2.36
C GLN A 113 -16.92 20.35 -2.06
N SER A 114 -16.56 20.63 -0.81
CA SER A 114 -15.97 21.92 -0.41
C SER A 114 -14.54 22.14 -0.94
N HIS A 115 -13.84 21.08 -1.36
CA HIS A 115 -12.47 21.14 -1.89
C HIS A 115 -12.38 20.87 -3.40
N GLY A 116 -13.50 20.89 -4.12
CA GLY A 116 -13.52 20.76 -5.58
C GLY A 116 -13.31 19.33 -6.09
N TYR A 117 -13.73 18.32 -5.32
CA TYR A 117 -13.77 16.91 -5.72
C TYR A 117 -15.23 16.43 -5.85
N ASN A 118 -15.44 15.38 -6.65
CA ASN A 118 -16.75 14.75 -6.79
C ASN A 118 -17.15 14.09 -5.45
N PRO A 119 -18.24 14.52 -4.78
CA PRO A 119 -18.66 13.98 -3.49
C PRO A 119 -19.09 12.50 -3.55
N GLU A 120 -19.43 11.97 -4.73
CA GLU A 120 -19.70 10.54 -4.89
C GLU A 120 -18.48 9.66 -4.64
N LYS A 121 -17.25 10.21 -4.59
CA LYS A 121 -16.05 9.48 -4.18
C LYS A 121 -16.07 9.08 -2.70
N ALA A 122 -16.97 9.64 -1.87
CA ALA A 122 -17.04 9.33 -0.45
C ALA A 122 -17.29 7.84 -0.19
N GLY A 123 -16.38 7.21 0.54
CA GLY A 123 -16.39 5.79 0.83
C GLY A 123 -15.61 4.92 -0.16
N ASP A 124 -15.00 5.51 -1.20
CA ASP A 124 -14.24 4.83 -2.26
C ASP A 124 -12.75 5.19 -2.25
N MET A 125 -11.94 4.45 -3.01
CA MET A 125 -10.53 4.79 -3.27
C MET A 125 -10.34 5.47 -4.63
N GLU A 126 -9.32 6.30 -4.73
CA GLU A 126 -8.96 7.05 -5.93
C GLU A 126 -7.49 6.85 -6.27
N ILE A 127 -7.19 6.42 -7.49
CA ILE A 127 -5.89 6.61 -8.14
C ILE A 127 -5.88 8.05 -8.67
N SER A 128 -5.30 8.97 -7.89
CA SER A 128 -5.40 10.42 -8.15
C SER A 128 -4.38 10.92 -9.18
N ASN A 129 -3.40 10.10 -9.57
CA ASN A 129 -2.49 10.37 -10.68
C ASN A 129 -1.95 9.05 -11.25
N VAL A 130 -2.29 8.71 -12.51
CA VAL A 130 -1.87 7.43 -13.14
C VAL A 130 -0.36 7.28 -13.28
N SER A 131 0.37 8.37 -13.49
CA SER A 131 1.84 8.36 -13.66
C SER A 131 2.54 8.12 -12.31
N HIS A 132 2.11 8.83 -11.26
CA HIS A 132 2.64 8.64 -9.91
C HIS A 132 2.26 7.27 -9.35
N PHE A 133 1.02 6.80 -9.53
CA PHE A 133 0.62 5.45 -9.12
C PHE A 133 1.53 4.38 -9.74
N THR A 134 1.73 4.47 -11.06
CA THR A 134 2.58 3.53 -11.81
C THR A 134 4.04 3.58 -11.35
N GLN A 135 4.58 4.77 -11.11
CA GLN A 135 5.93 4.95 -10.61
C GLN A 135 6.04 4.44 -9.16
N TRP A 136 5.34 5.06 -8.22
CA TRP A 136 5.50 4.86 -6.77
C TRP A 136 5.20 3.43 -6.33
N THR A 137 4.23 2.75 -6.96
CA THR A 137 3.94 1.34 -6.69
C THR A 137 5.11 0.42 -7.06
N ARG A 138 5.85 0.74 -8.13
CA ARG A 138 7.04 -0.02 -8.57
C ARG A 138 8.32 0.40 -7.85
N ASP A 139 8.33 1.62 -7.32
CA ASP A 139 9.52 2.32 -6.86
C ASP A 139 9.66 2.41 -5.34
N ALA A 140 8.57 2.26 -4.60
CA ALA A 140 8.53 2.40 -3.15
C ALA A 140 7.49 1.47 -2.50
N GLN A 141 6.20 1.68 -2.80
CA GLN A 141 5.06 1.18 -2.02
C GLN A 141 4.26 0.13 -2.83
N PRO A 142 4.71 -1.14 -2.90
CA PRO A 142 4.10 -2.15 -3.76
C PRO A 142 2.70 -2.56 -3.30
N MET A 143 2.33 -2.28 -2.05
CA MET A 143 1.02 -2.63 -1.49
C MET A 143 0.07 -1.42 -1.40
N MET A 144 0.34 -0.32 -2.12
CA MET A 144 -0.51 0.90 -2.15
C MET A 144 -2.01 0.62 -2.37
N VAL A 145 -2.38 -0.33 -3.25
CA VAL A 145 -3.80 -0.70 -3.43
C VAL A 145 -4.39 -1.40 -2.20
N LEU A 146 -3.59 -2.19 -1.47
CA LEU A 146 -4.01 -2.78 -0.20
C LEU A 146 -4.08 -1.71 0.91
N HIS A 147 -3.20 -0.71 0.90
CA HIS A 147 -3.21 0.43 1.83
C HIS A 147 -4.56 1.18 1.80
N GLU A 148 -4.98 1.63 0.61
CA GLU A 148 -6.26 2.34 0.45
C GLU A 148 -7.47 1.43 0.76
N LEU A 149 -7.39 0.13 0.46
CA LEU A 149 -8.42 -0.84 0.84
C LEU A 149 -8.40 -1.17 2.34
N ALA A 150 -7.28 -1.00 3.04
CA ALA A 150 -7.21 -1.10 4.49
C ALA A 150 -7.91 0.10 5.16
N HIS A 151 -7.73 1.33 4.65
CA HIS A 151 -8.54 2.47 5.06
C HIS A 151 -10.05 2.21 4.82
N ALA A 152 -10.40 1.64 3.66
CA ALA A 152 -11.79 1.27 3.36
C ALA A 152 -12.35 0.21 4.33
N TYR A 153 -11.55 -0.79 4.70
CA TYR A 153 -11.94 -1.80 5.69
C TYR A 153 -12.11 -1.20 7.08
N HIS A 154 -11.19 -0.35 7.52
CA HIS A 154 -11.27 0.36 8.79
C HIS A 154 -12.54 1.21 8.86
N ASN A 155 -12.83 1.99 7.81
CA ASN A 155 -14.02 2.84 7.76
C ASN A 155 -15.33 2.01 7.72
N LYS A 156 -15.44 1.02 6.82
CA LYS A 156 -16.70 0.31 6.54
C LYS A 156 -17.00 -0.87 7.47
N VAL A 157 -15.99 -1.48 8.09
CA VAL A 157 -16.13 -2.76 8.82
C VAL A 157 -15.75 -2.63 10.30
N LEU A 158 -14.59 -2.05 10.60
CA LEU A 158 -14.12 -1.90 11.99
C LEU A 158 -14.73 -0.68 12.70
N GLY A 159 -15.09 0.35 11.93
CA GLY A 159 -15.46 1.67 12.42
C GLY A 159 -14.24 2.52 12.76
N ARG A 160 -14.31 3.82 12.44
CA ARG A 160 -13.19 4.78 12.55
C ARG A 160 -12.63 5.00 13.97
N ASP A 161 -13.36 4.55 15.00
CA ASP A 161 -12.99 4.64 16.41
C ASP A 161 -12.54 3.28 17.00
N HIS A 162 -12.06 2.37 16.16
CA HIS A 162 -11.69 1.02 16.57
C HIS A 162 -10.59 1.03 17.66
N ALA A 163 -11.01 0.78 18.91
CA ALA A 163 -10.16 0.94 20.09
C ALA A 163 -8.88 0.08 20.09
N GLY A 164 -8.87 -1.04 19.37
CA GLY A 164 -7.67 -1.87 19.19
C GLY A 164 -6.61 -1.18 18.32
N ILE A 165 -7.03 -0.50 17.25
CA ILE A 165 -6.13 0.25 16.36
C ILE A 165 -5.54 1.44 17.12
N ARG A 166 -6.40 2.22 17.78
CA ARG A 166 -5.99 3.40 18.56
C ARG A 166 -4.98 3.07 19.66
N LYS A 167 -5.21 2.01 20.44
CA LYS A 167 -4.28 1.58 21.51
C LYS A 167 -2.93 1.10 20.97
N ALA A 168 -2.92 0.40 19.83
CA ALA A 168 -1.67 -0.05 19.20
C ALA A 168 -0.86 1.16 18.68
N TYR A 169 -1.52 2.09 18.01
CA TYR A 169 -0.94 3.35 17.57
C TYR A 169 -0.37 4.20 18.73
N GLU A 170 -1.17 4.41 19.80
CA GLU A 170 -0.74 5.15 20.99
C GLU A 170 0.51 4.53 21.64
N GLN A 171 0.60 3.20 21.68
CA GLN A 171 1.78 2.48 22.17
C GLN A 171 2.98 2.65 21.23
N ALA A 172 2.79 2.55 19.91
CA ALA A 172 3.85 2.75 18.91
C ALA A 172 4.43 4.18 18.93
N VAL A 173 3.57 5.20 19.13
CA VAL A 173 3.97 6.60 19.37
C VAL A 173 4.78 6.72 20.67
N LYS A 174 4.25 6.20 21.78
CA LYS A 174 4.88 6.26 23.11
C LYS A 174 6.27 5.61 23.14
N ASP A 175 6.44 4.50 22.44
CA ASP A 175 7.71 3.77 22.38
C ASP A 175 8.71 4.39 21.38
N ASN A 176 8.31 5.44 20.63
CA ASN A 176 9.13 6.18 19.65
C ASN A 176 9.76 5.30 18.54
N ARG A 177 9.31 4.06 18.37
CA ARG A 177 10.00 3.04 17.54
C ARG A 177 10.08 3.49 16.08
N TYR A 178 8.98 4.06 15.59
CA TYR A 178 8.80 4.48 14.21
C TYR A 178 9.34 5.90 13.90
N GLU A 179 9.98 6.59 14.85
CA GLU A 179 10.48 7.96 14.66
C GLU A 179 11.68 8.07 13.70
N SER A 180 12.46 6.99 13.54
CA SER A 180 13.64 6.96 12.66
C SER A 180 13.93 5.53 12.19
N VAL A 181 13.19 5.08 11.17
CA VAL A 181 13.26 3.73 10.60
C VAL A 181 13.81 3.75 9.17
N PRO A 182 14.43 2.65 8.69
CA PRO A 182 14.78 2.49 7.29
C PRO A 182 13.61 2.75 6.33
N TYR A 183 13.88 3.48 5.25
CA TYR A 183 12.96 3.70 4.14
C TYR A 183 13.48 3.02 2.88
N VAL A 184 12.58 2.46 2.07
CA VAL A 184 12.92 1.70 0.85
C VAL A 184 13.73 2.50 -0.18
N GLY A 185 13.53 3.82 -0.25
CA GLY A 185 14.33 4.74 -1.08
C GLY A 185 15.66 5.17 -0.48
N GLY A 186 16.09 4.52 0.61
CA GLY A 186 17.35 4.76 1.30
C GLY A 186 17.28 5.78 2.45
N GLY A 187 18.15 5.59 3.44
CA GLY A 187 18.24 6.42 4.64
C GLY A 187 17.23 6.05 5.72
N LEU A 188 17.30 6.77 6.84
CA LEU A 188 16.32 6.71 7.93
C LEU A 188 15.32 7.86 7.80
N LYS A 189 14.06 7.59 8.17
CA LYS A 189 12.96 8.56 8.20
C LYS A 189 12.00 8.25 9.35
N ARG A 190 11.23 9.25 9.76
CA ARG A 190 9.98 9.03 10.49
C ARG A 190 8.99 8.26 9.59
N ALA A 191 8.44 7.16 10.08
CA ALA A 191 7.52 6.32 9.33
C ALA A 191 6.19 7.04 9.08
N TYR A 192 5.55 6.74 7.95
CA TYR A 192 4.24 7.31 7.61
C TYR A 192 3.15 6.87 8.60
N ALA A 193 3.29 5.64 9.12
CA ALA A 193 2.50 5.06 10.20
C ALA A 193 2.31 5.97 11.44
N LEU A 194 3.22 6.92 11.71
CA LEU A 194 3.10 7.84 12.85
C LEU A 194 2.32 9.15 12.55
N ASN A 195 1.64 9.24 11.41
CA ASN A 195 0.80 10.40 11.08
C ASN A 195 -0.54 10.37 11.84
N ASN A 196 -1.21 9.22 11.88
CA ASN A 196 -2.42 8.96 12.66
C ASN A 196 -2.70 7.44 12.77
N ASP A 197 -3.76 7.08 13.49
CA ASP A 197 -4.14 5.68 13.77
C ASP A 197 -4.65 4.91 12.53
N GLN A 198 -5.20 5.58 11.52
CA GLN A 198 -5.62 4.98 10.25
C GLN A 198 -4.42 4.64 9.35
N GLU A 199 -3.40 5.50 9.34
CA GLU A 199 -2.12 5.31 8.61
C GLU A 199 -1.32 4.16 9.23
N TYR A 200 -1.23 4.15 10.56
CA TYR A 200 -0.63 3.04 11.30
C TYR A 200 -1.27 1.69 10.92
N PHE A 201 -2.61 1.64 10.85
CA PHE A 201 -3.33 0.42 10.46
C PHE A 201 -3.03 0.02 9.01
N ALA A 202 -2.94 0.96 8.08
CA ALA A 202 -2.68 0.67 6.66
C ALA A 202 -1.23 0.19 6.43
N GLU A 203 -0.24 0.90 6.96
CA GLU A 203 1.19 0.55 6.88
C GLU A 203 1.50 -0.81 7.53
N THR A 204 0.91 -1.09 8.70
CA THR A 204 1.06 -2.40 9.35
C THR A 204 0.33 -3.51 8.59
N THR A 205 -0.75 -3.19 7.86
CA THR A 205 -1.42 -4.11 6.94
C THR A 205 -0.55 -4.42 5.71
N GLU A 206 0.15 -3.44 5.12
CA GLU A 206 1.12 -3.68 4.04
C GLU A 206 2.22 -4.65 4.49
N ALA A 207 2.84 -4.40 5.64
CA ALA A 207 3.87 -5.27 6.21
C ALA A 207 3.33 -6.68 6.51
N TYR A 208 2.11 -6.81 7.03
CA TYR A 208 1.53 -8.11 7.41
C TYR A 208 1.24 -9.05 6.22
N PHE A 209 0.91 -8.48 5.06
CA PHE A 209 0.48 -9.26 3.89
C PHE A 209 1.49 -9.29 2.73
N GLY A 210 2.39 -8.32 2.65
CA GLY A 210 3.33 -8.18 1.54
C GLY A 210 4.59 -7.46 2.00
N VAL A 211 4.87 -6.30 1.40
CA VAL A 211 6.01 -5.48 1.78
C VAL A 211 5.65 -3.99 1.88
N ASN A 212 5.91 -3.39 3.04
CA ASN A 212 5.76 -1.94 3.28
C ASN A 212 6.96 -1.14 2.72
N ASP A 213 6.83 0.18 2.58
CA ASP A 213 7.92 1.06 2.11
C ASP A 213 8.75 1.69 3.26
N TYR A 214 8.22 1.70 4.49
CA TYR A 214 8.94 1.95 5.74
C TYR A 214 9.13 0.66 6.55
N TYR A 215 10.26 0.52 7.24
CA TYR A 215 10.48 -0.60 8.15
C TYR A 215 9.53 -0.53 9.36
N PRO A 216 8.91 -1.65 9.80
CA PRO A 216 9.16 -3.04 9.39
C PRO A 216 8.59 -3.32 8.01
N PHE A 217 9.41 -3.88 7.12
CA PHE A 217 9.00 -4.07 5.73
C PHE A 217 8.10 -5.30 5.60
N THR A 218 8.37 -6.37 6.36
CA THR A 218 7.72 -7.67 6.21
C THR A 218 7.03 -8.15 7.49
N ARG A 219 6.10 -9.11 7.38
CA ARG A 219 5.33 -9.64 8.52
C ARG A 219 6.19 -10.15 9.69
N PRO A 220 7.30 -10.89 9.46
CA PRO A 220 8.15 -11.32 10.56
C PRO A 220 8.90 -10.16 11.23
N GLU A 221 9.33 -9.16 10.45
CA GLU A 221 9.89 -7.93 11.01
C GLU A 221 8.84 -7.17 11.81
N LEU A 222 7.58 -7.12 11.36
CA LEU A 222 6.48 -6.53 12.11
C LEU A 222 6.24 -7.28 13.43
N ARG A 223 6.33 -8.61 13.45
CA ARG A 223 6.21 -9.39 14.70
C ARG A 223 7.25 -8.99 15.74
N ASP A 224 8.50 -8.81 15.31
CA ASP A 224 9.63 -8.59 16.20
C ASP A 224 9.77 -7.08 16.54
N PHE A 225 9.48 -6.20 15.59
CA PHE A 225 9.55 -4.74 15.71
C PHE A 225 8.26 -4.05 16.18
N ASP A 226 7.09 -4.66 16.05
CA ASP A 226 5.88 -4.22 16.72
C ASP A 226 4.96 -5.41 17.05
N PRO A 227 5.24 -6.15 18.14
CA PRO A 227 4.41 -7.28 18.54
C PRO A 227 2.99 -6.86 18.95
N VAL A 228 2.71 -5.57 19.18
CA VAL A 228 1.35 -5.08 19.43
C VAL A 228 0.61 -4.91 18.10
N GLY A 229 1.22 -4.22 17.14
CA GLY A 229 0.72 -4.10 15.76
C GLY A 229 0.54 -5.45 15.09
N TYR A 230 1.50 -6.37 15.22
CA TYR A 230 1.37 -7.74 14.71
C TYR A 230 0.15 -8.49 15.26
N ARG A 231 -0.11 -8.39 16.58
CA ARG A 231 -1.30 -9.03 17.18
C ARG A 231 -2.59 -8.39 16.70
N LEU A 232 -2.63 -7.05 16.56
CA LEU A 232 -3.74 -6.35 15.95
C LEU A 232 -4.01 -6.85 14.51
N MET A 233 -2.96 -7.12 13.74
CA MET A 233 -3.10 -7.72 12.41
C MET A 233 -3.61 -9.17 12.48
N GLU A 234 -3.15 -10.00 13.43
CA GLU A 234 -3.72 -11.34 13.64
C GLU A 234 -5.20 -11.29 14.03
N ASP A 235 -5.62 -10.32 14.85
CA ASP A 235 -6.99 -10.17 15.34
C ASP A 235 -7.95 -9.67 14.23
N VAL A 236 -7.51 -8.73 13.38
CA VAL A 236 -8.31 -8.16 12.29
C VAL A 236 -8.27 -9.03 11.02
N TRP A 237 -7.08 -9.47 10.63
CA TRP A 237 -6.83 -10.14 9.36
C TRP A 237 -6.72 -11.66 9.46
N GLY A 238 -6.72 -12.21 10.67
CA GLY A 238 -6.58 -13.64 10.93
C GLY A 238 -5.12 -14.09 10.88
N LYS A 239 -4.80 -15.11 11.68
CA LYS A 239 -3.44 -15.65 11.80
C LYS A 239 -2.93 -16.26 10.49
N LYS A 240 -1.81 -15.74 10.01
CA LYS A 240 -1.06 -16.30 8.87
C LYS A 240 -0.09 -17.38 9.34
N LYS A 241 0.13 -18.41 8.52
CA LYS A 241 1.00 -19.58 8.81
C LYS A 241 2.10 -19.77 7.76
N ASP A 242 2.19 -18.83 6.84
CA ASP A 242 3.09 -18.74 5.69
C ASP A 242 4.37 -17.94 6.01
N ASP A 243 4.74 -17.86 7.29
CA ASP A 243 6.10 -17.45 7.68
C ASP A 243 7.06 -18.60 7.45
N VAL A 244 8.20 -18.31 6.80
CA VAL A 244 9.25 -19.27 6.52
C VAL A 244 10.62 -18.65 6.77
N HIS A 245 11.55 -19.44 7.29
CA HIS A 245 12.94 -19.06 7.45
C HIS A 245 13.71 -19.31 6.16
N LEU A 246 14.31 -18.26 5.61
CA LEU A 246 15.18 -18.32 4.45
C LEU A 246 16.64 -18.14 4.90
N THR A 247 17.43 -19.20 4.79
CA THR A 247 18.89 -19.12 4.87
C THR A 247 19.45 -19.06 3.44
N VAL A 248 20.26 -18.07 3.12
CA VAL A 248 21.00 -17.96 1.85
C VAL A 248 22.47 -18.17 2.14
N VAL A 249 23.04 -19.29 1.67
CA VAL A 249 24.46 -19.65 1.85
C VAL A 249 25.21 -19.38 0.56
N ASN A 250 26.36 -18.70 0.67
CA ASN A 250 27.21 -18.43 -0.48
C ASN A 250 28.30 -19.50 -0.62
N ASP A 251 28.03 -20.57 -1.37
CA ASP A 251 29.01 -21.61 -1.68
C ASP A 251 29.98 -21.21 -2.82
N THR A 252 29.88 -19.98 -3.35
CA THR A 252 30.74 -19.48 -4.43
C THR A 252 32.07 -18.90 -3.91
N LYS A 253 32.97 -18.53 -4.83
CA LYS A 253 34.24 -17.86 -4.51
C LYS A 253 34.17 -16.33 -4.54
N LYS A 254 33.00 -15.73 -4.80
CA LYS A 254 32.80 -14.27 -4.91
C LYS A 254 31.89 -13.75 -3.78
N GLU A 255 31.99 -12.47 -3.43
CA GLU A 255 30.98 -11.82 -2.58
C GLU A 255 29.64 -11.76 -3.33
N ALA A 256 28.55 -12.14 -2.66
CA ALA A 256 27.19 -12.00 -3.17
C ALA A 256 26.49 -10.83 -2.46
N LEU A 257 25.84 -9.98 -3.24
CA LEU A 257 24.95 -8.93 -2.75
C LEU A 257 23.52 -9.47 -2.82
N LEU A 258 22.89 -9.70 -1.67
CA LEU A 258 21.53 -10.21 -1.57
C LEU A 258 20.53 -9.06 -1.49
N TYR A 259 19.51 -9.15 -2.34
CA TYR A 259 18.40 -8.21 -2.42
C TYR A 259 17.07 -8.97 -2.36
N TRP A 260 16.03 -8.33 -1.82
CA TRP A 260 14.65 -8.73 -2.12
C TRP A 260 14.07 -7.85 -3.25
N VAL A 261 13.10 -8.40 -3.99
CA VAL A 261 12.59 -7.81 -5.23
C VAL A 261 11.30 -7.04 -4.94
N ASN A 262 11.36 -5.71 -5.04
CA ASN A 262 10.21 -4.81 -4.93
C ASN A 262 9.79 -4.35 -6.33
N GLY A 263 8.84 -5.03 -6.97
CA GLY A 263 8.38 -4.69 -8.31
C GLY A 263 9.53 -4.76 -9.34
N ARG A 264 10.04 -3.59 -9.77
CA ARG A 264 11.20 -3.47 -10.67
C ARG A 264 12.51 -3.13 -9.95
N LYS A 265 12.49 -2.90 -8.64
CA LYS A 265 13.66 -2.54 -7.82
C LYS A 265 14.18 -3.71 -7.01
N LEU A 266 15.46 -3.61 -6.68
CA LEU A 266 16.17 -4.52 -5.79
C LEU A 266 16.51 -3.76 -4.52
N ILE A 267 15.97 -4.20 -3.39
CA ILE A 267 16.20 -3.57 -2.09
C ILE A 267 17.30 -4.36 -1.39
N PHE A 268 18.41 -3.67 -1.12
CA PHE A 268 19.60 -4.29 -0.54
C PHE A 268 19.29 -4.83 0.86
N TYR A 269 19.58 -6.11 1.07
CA TYR A 269 19.38 -6.78 2.35
C TYR A 269 20.71 -7.08 3.05
N ALA A 270 21.62 -7.78 2.38
CA ALA A 270 22.87 -8.21 2.98
C ALA A 270 24.01 -8.38 1.96
N ARG A 271 25.25 -8.34 2.45
CA ARG A 271 26.40 -8.92 1.74
C ARG A 271 26.69 -10.28 2.34
N ILE A 272 27.06 -11.25 1.50
CA ILE A 272 27.39 -12.61 1.92
C ILE A 272 28.73 -12.95 1.28
N LYS A 273 29.81 -13.05 2.06
CA LYS A 273 31.13 -13.44 1.54
C LYS A 273 31.17 -14.94 1.23
N PRO A 274 32.18 -15.44 0.50
CA PRO A 274 32.41 -16.86 0.30
C PRO A 274 32.38 -17.66 1.62
N GLY A 275 31.50 -18.66 1.71
CA GLY A 275 31.29 -19.50 2.89
C GLY A 275 30.44 -18.88 4.01
N GLU A 276 29.99 -17.62 3.90
CA GLU A 276 29.06 -17.01 4.85
C GLU A 276 27.60 -17.34 4.49
N GLU A 277 26.68 -17.04 5.41
CA GLU A 277 25.23 -17.16 5.24
C GLU A 277 24.51 -15.89 5.68
N ALA A 278 23.39 -15.56 5.03
CA ALA A 278 22.42 -14.59 5.50
C ALA A 278 21.11 -15.31 5.85
N LYS A 279 20.48 -14.94 6.97
CA LYS A 279 19.23 -15.53 7.46
C LYS A 279 18.16 -14.46 7.54
N GLN A 280 16.98 -14.73 7.00
CA GLN A 280 15.83 -13.84 7.09
C GLN A 280 14.56 -14.64 7.40
N ASN A 281 13.76 -14.15 8.34
CA ASN A 281 12.37 -14.57 8.46
C ASN A 281 11.57 -13.84 7.37
N THR A 282 10.91 -14.59 6.48
CA THR A 282 10.19 -14.06 5.31
C THR A 282 8.84 -14.75 5.16
N PHE A 283 8.04 -14.35 4.18
CA PHE A 283 6.79 -15.03 3.81
C PHE A 283 6.94 -15.88 2.54
N VAL A 284 6.09 -16.89 2.39
CA VAL A 284 5.99 -17.73 1.18
C VAL A 284 5.70 -16.87 -0.05
N GLY A 285 6.44 -17.06 -1.13
CA GLY A 285 6.27 -16.28 -2.37
C GLY A 285 7.09 -15.00 -2.43
N HIS A 286 7.78 -14.61 -1.36
CA HIS A 286 8.69 -13.45 -1.40
C HIS A 286 9.85 -13.70 -2.37
N LYS A 287 10.09 -12.76 -3.28
CA LYS A 287 11.09 -12.87 -4.36
C LYS A 287 12.42 -12.24 -3.92
N TRP A 288 13.52 -12.93 -4.23
CA TRP A 288 14.88 -12.58 -3.86
C TRP A 288 15.81 -12.65 -5.08
N GLN A 289 16.85 -11.83 -5.09
CA GLN A 289 17.91 -11.87 -6.09
C GLN A 289 19.28 -11.72 -5.42
N ALA A 290 20.18 -12.67 -5.66
CA ALA A 290 21.59 -12.54 -5.31
C ALA A 290 22.37 -12.08 -6.55
N ILE A 291 23.09 -10.97 -6.46
CA ILE A 291 23.94 -10.44 -7.53
C ILE A 291 25.41 -10.66 -7.16
N PHE A 292 26.18 -11.15 -8.11
CA PHE A 292 27.63 -11.22 -8.02
C PHE A 292 28.23 -10.07 -8.82
N PRO A 293 29.25 -9.36 -8.31
CA PRO A 293 30.06 -8.48 -9.14
C PRO A 293 30.54 -9.23 -10.39
N ASP A 294 30.23 -8.62 -11.54
CA ASP A 294 30.64 -9.01 -12.90
C ASP A 294 30.00 -10.27 -13.52
N ASP A 295 29.28 -11.12 -12.76
CA ASP A 295 28.71 -12.39 -13.28
C ASP A 295 27.16 -12.41 -13.40
N GLY A 296 26.48 -11.29 -13.15
CA GLY A 296 25.02 -11.21 -13.15
C GLY A 296 24.40 -11.67 -11.82
N GLY A 297 23.22 -12.29 -11.85
CA GLY A 297 22.52 -12.65 -10.61
C GLY A 297 21.51 -13.79 -10.71
N GLN A 298 21.25 -14.42 -9.56
CA GLN A 298 20.31 -15.53 -9.38
C GLN A 298 19.05 -15.06 -8.68
N THR A 299 17.91 -15.19 -9.36
CA THR A 299 16.59 -14.91 -8.77
C THR A 299 15.97 -16.21 -8.23
N PHE A 300 15.32 -16.11 -7.07
CA PHE A 300 14.61 -17.22 -6.43
C PHE A 300 13.45 -16.70 -5.57
N THR A 301 12.60 -17.62 -5.10
CA THR A 301 11.40 -17.30 -4.33
C THR A 301 11.41 -18.15 -3.05
N ALA A 302 10.99 -17.56 -1.93
CA ALA A 302 10.80 -18.30 -0.67
C ALA A 302 9.69 -19.36 -0.86
N PRO A 303 9.98 -20.66 -0.67
CA PRO A 303 9.00 -21.75 -0.84
C PRO A 303 8.06 -21.86 0.37
N GLY A 304 7.13 -22.81 0.34
CA GLY A 304 6.16 -23.07 1.40
C GLY A 304 6.71 -23.68 2.70
N PHE A 305 8.01 -23.59 2.95
CA PHE A 305 8.72 -24.21 4.08
C PHE A 305 10.08 -23.53 4.33
N ASP A 306 10.60 -23.67 5.55
CA ASP A 306 11.95 -23.23 5.92
C ASP A 306 13.00 -23.84 4.99
N THR A 307 13.86 -23.02 4.38
CA THR A 307 14.75 -23.46 3.31
C THR A 307 16.14 -22.87 3.40
N THR A 308 17.11 -23.65 2.92
CA THR A 308 18.48 -23.16 2.67
C THR A 308 18.71 -23.06 1.17
N ARG A 309 18.72 -21.83 0.65
CA ARG A 309 19.14 -21.52 -0.72
C ARG A 309 20.66 -21.46 -0.77
N ARG A 310 21.27 -22.41 -1.49
CA ARG A 310 22.70 -22.39 -1.80
C ARG A 310 22.94 -21.67 -3.11
N LEU A 311 23.73 -20.60 -3.07
CA LEU A 311 24.22 -19.88 -4.25
C LEU A 311 25.39 -20.65 -4.86
N ARG A 312 25.45 -20.75 -6.19
CA ARG A 312 26.42 -21.56 -6.96
C ARG A 312 26.97 -20.79 -8.14
#